data_AF-H5V6Z2-F1
#
_entry.id   AF-H5V6Z2-F1
#
_cell.length_a   1.000
_cell.length_b   1.000
_cell.length_c   1.000
_cell.angle_alpha   90.00
_cell.angle_beta   90.00
_cell.angle_gamma   90.00
#
_symmetry.space_group_name_H-M   'P 1'
#
loop_
_entity.id
_entity.type
_entity.pdbx_description
1 polymer ?
#
loop_
_entity_poly.entity_id
_entity_poly.type
_entity_poly.pdbx_seq_one_letter_code
_entity_poly.pdbx_strand_id
1 'polypeptide(L)'
;MSIGRIRPQFTQGLEKARAEDKPAYRLSKLHQQHLKLQEDAAEYKIKPANDVGTAKPKDKKEEFLSNILARLNDLFVTDNLSDKDMINYAFAVRDKLSENHAVMTQIANNTREQAMLGDFPKAIDDAVMDSNDAHQEMMMQYLSNPELAKGFARVVFDMLKGA
;
A
#
# COMPACT_ATOMS: atom_id res chain seq x y z
N MET A 1 -34.27 42.04 -44.50
CA MET A 1 -34.50 41.90 -43.05
C MET A 1 -35.43 40.73 -42.80
N SER A 2 -34.90 39.59 -42.33
CA SER A 2 -35.45 38.83 -41.19
C SER A 2 -34.67 37.50 -41.08
N ILE A 3 -34.34 37.16 -39.85
CA ILE A 3 -33.33 36.17 -39.44
C ILE A 3 -34.10 34.91 -39.03
N GLY A 4 -33.70 33.73 -39.53
CA GLY A 4 -34.44 32.48 -39.34
C GLY A 4 -33.57 31.28 -38.99
N ARG A 5 -32.95 31.35 -37.81
CA ARG A 5 -32.64 30.25 -36.86
C ARG A 5 -32.02 28.94 -37.38
N ILE A 6 -30.74 28.76 -37.02
CA ILE A 6 -29.99 27.49 -36.98
C ILE A 6 -30.73 26.47 -36.09
N ARG A 7 -30.83 25.22 -36.55
CA ARG A 7 -31.15 24.05 -35.73
C ARG A 7 -30.15 22.94 -36.08
N PRO A 8 -29.14 22.65 -35.24
CA PRO A 8 -28.29 21.48 -35.44
C PRO A 8 -29.09 20.24 -35.01
N GLN A 9 -29.19 19.28 -35.93
CA GLN A 9 -29.61 17.91 -35.62
C GLN A 9 -28.44 17.18 -34.95
N PHE A 10 -28.75 16.16 -34.15
CA PHE A 10 -27.82 15.21 -33.50
C PHE A 10 -27.29 15.59 -32.10
N THR A 11 -28.20 15.92 -31.19
CA THR A 11 -28.08 15.48 -29.80
C THR A 11 -28.94 14.22 -29.61
N GLN A 12 -28.36 13.04 -29.80
CA GLN A 12 -28.92 11.77 -29.31
C GLN A 12 -27.77 10.76 -29.22
N GLY A 13 -27.37 10.43 -27.98
CA GLY A 13 -26.25 9.54 -27.69
C GLY A 13 -25.81 9.54 -26.22
N LEU A 14 -26.41 10.39 -25.38
CA LEU A 14 -26.27 10.34 -23.93
C LEU A 14 -27.64 10.00 -23.31
N GLU A 15 -27.88 8.71 -23.13
CA GLU A 15 -28.65 8.09 -22.03
C GLU A 15 -29.11 6.69 -22.46
N LYS A 16 -28.43 5.66 -21.94
CA LYS A 16 -29.04 4.43 -21.39
C LYS A 16 -27.93 3.46 -20.96
N ALA A 17 -27.45 3.63 -19.73
CA ALA A 17 -26.92 2.54 -18.91
C ALA A 17 -26.97 2.97 -17.44
N ARG A 18 -28.20 3.16 -16.93
CA ARG A 18 -28.43 3.26 -15.48
C ARG A 18 -28.54 1.84 -14.94
N ALA A 19 -27.58 1.50 -14.08
CA ALA A 19 -27.67 0.65 -12.88
C ALA A 19 -28.02 -0.85 -13.02
N GLU A 20 -27.56 -1.59 -11.98
CA GLU A 20 -27.69 -3.03 -11.68
C GLU A 20 -26.60 -3.91 -12.35
N ASP A 21 -25.83 -4.79 -11.68
CA ASP A 21 -25.92 -5.38 -10.34
C ASP A 21 -24.54 -5.98 -9.93
N LYS A 22 -24.09 -5.66 -8.69
CA LYS A 22 -23.19 -6.37 -7.75
C LYS A 22 -21.83 -7.01 -8.20
N PRO A 23 -20.69 -6.54 -7.63
CA PRO A 23 -19.45 -7.34 -7.59
C PRO A 23 -19.43 -8.44 -6.50
N ALA A 24 -20.49 -8.63 -5.71
CA ALA A 24 -20.52 -9.61 -4.61
C ALA A 24 -20.59 -11.08 -5.07
N TYR A 25 -21.01 -11.37 -6.32
CA TYR A 25 -21.18 -12.75 -6.77
C TYR A 25 -19.88 -13.44 -7.21
N ARG A 26 -18.76 -12.70 -7.34
CA ARG A 26 -17.46 -13.33 -7.67
C ARG A 26 -16.73 -13.89 -6.45
N LEU A 27 -17.02 -13.39 -5.25
CA LEU A 27 -16.37 -13.83 -4.00
C LEU A 27 -16.78 -15.26 -3.59
N SER A 28 -18.00 -15.70 -3.91
CA SER A 28 -18.46 -17.05 -3.54
C SER A 28 -17.84 -18.16 -4.41
N LYS A 29 -17.52 -17.88 -5.68
CA LYS A 29 -16.96 -18.90 -6.59
C LYS A 29 -15.47 -19.14 -6.38
N LEU A 30 -14.70 -18.14 -5.91
CA LEU A 30 -13.29 -18.31 -5.59
C LEU A 30 -13.07 -19.02 -4.24
N HIS A 31 -14.00 -18.89 -3.30
CA HIS A 31 -13.94 -19.61 -2.03
C HIS A 31 -14.26 -21.12 -2.16
N GLN A 32 -15.00 -21.53 -3.19
CA GLN A 32 -15.35 -22.94 -3.40
C GLN A 32 -14.22 -23.79 -4.00
N GLN A 33 -13.18 -23.20 -4.62
CA GLN A 33 -12.06 -23.98 -5.18
C GLN A 33 -11.00 -24.37 -4.14
N HIS A 34 -10.95 -23.72 -2.98
CA HIS A 34 -10.01 -24.06 -1.89
C HIS A 34 -10.57 -25.06 -0.87
N LEU A 35 -11.78 -25.61 -1.08
CA LEU A 35 -12.37 -26.63 -0.23
C LEU A 35 -12.62 -27.97 -0.95
N LYS A 36 -11.79 -28.33 -1.93
CA LYS A 36 -11.60 -29.75 -2.25
C LYS A 36 -10.61 -30.33 -1.26
N LEU A 37 -11.13 -30.73 -0.10
CA LEU A 37 -10.47 -31.65 0.78
C LEU A 37 -10.06 -32.90 -0.03
N GLN A 38 -8.77 -33.24 0.06
CA GLN A 38 -8.30 -34.59 -0.22
C GLN A 38 -8.88 -35.52 0.84
N GLU A 39 -10.05 -36.06 0.58
CA GLU A 39 -10.57 -37.26 1.24
C GLU A 39 -10.55 -38.38 0.21
N ASP A 40 -9.49 -39.19 0.21
CA ASP A 40 -9.63 -40.64 0.29
C ASP A 40 -8.29 -41.34 0.61
N ALA A 41 -8.39 -42.33 1.49
CA ALA A 41 -7.38 -42.78 2.44
C ALA A 41 -6.38 -43.84 1.93
N ALA A 42 -5.16 -43.86 2.50
CA ALA A 42 -4.62 -45.01 3.25
C ALA A 42 -3.22 -44.70 3.83
N GLU A 43 -2.98 -45.17 5.06
CA GLU A 43 -1.73 -45.13 5.85
C GLU A 43 -1.38 -43.84 6.60
N TYR A 44 -2.17 -43.54 7.63
CA TYR A 44 -1.67 -42.80 8.80
C TYR A 44 -0.72 -43.68 9.62
N LYS A 45 0.58 -43.61 9.33
CA LYS A 45 1.61 -43.88 10.35
C LYS A 45 1.98 -42.56 10.98
N ILE A 46 1.41 -42.30 12.16
CA ILE A 46 1.82 -41.18 13.00
C ILE A 46 3.26 -41.43 13.42
N LYS A 47 4.21 -40.73 12.81
CA LYS A 47 5.58 -40.66 13.30
C LYS A 47 5.55 -39.92 14.64
N PRO A 48 6.22 -40.42 15.70
CA PRO A 48 6.28 -39.70 16.96
C PRO A 48 6.85 -38.30 16.71
N ALA A 49 6.13 -37.28 17.20
CA ALA A 49 6.49 -35.88 17.07
C ALA A 49 7.79 -35.62 17.84
N ASN A 50 8.92 -35.65 17.13
CA ASN A 50 10.23 -35.24 17.64
C ASN A 50 10.73 -33.93 17.02
N ASP A 51 9.91 -33.21 16.27
CA ASP A 51 10.20 -31.81 15.95
C ASP A 51 9.78 -30.92 17.13
N VAL A 52 10.58 -30.98 18.18
CA VAL A 52 10.74 -29.86 19.11
C VAL A 52 11.07 -28.65 18.24
N GLY A 53 10.14 -27.70 18.19
CA GLY A 53 10.12 -26.62 17.21
C GLY A 53 11.49 -25.96 17.04
N THR A 54 12.04 -26.05 15.83
CA THR A 54 13.21 -25.27 15.40
C THR A 54 12.86 -23.79 15.17
N ALA A 55 11.83 -23.28 15.85
CA ALA A 55 11.43 -21.89 15.80
C ALA A 55 12.55 -21.06 16.42
N LYS A 56 13.50 -20.65 15.58
CA LYS A 56 14.47 -19.63 15.95
C LYS A 56 13.68 -18.41 16.44
N PRO A 57 14.04 -17.81 17.57
CA PRO A 57 13.42 -16.55 17.98
C PRO A 57 13.61 -15.57 16.82
N LYS A 58 12.50 -15.15 16.20
CA LYS A 58 12.53 -14.07 15.21
C LYS A 58 13.14 -12.84 15.88
N ASP A 59 13.97 -12.11 15.15
CA ASP A 59 14.48 -10.84 15.63
C ASP A 59 13.28 -9.93 15.93
N LYS A 60 13.29 -9.21 17.07
CA LYS A 60 12.21 -8.28 17.44
C LYS A 60 11.89 -7.28 16.34
N LYS A 61 12.89 -6.90 15.53
CA LYS A 61 12.70 -6.03 14.36
C LYS A 61 11.90 -6.72 13.25
N GLU A 62 12.20 -7.99 12.97
CA GLU A 62 11.47 -8.76 11.97
C GLU A 62 10.02 -8.99 12.40
N GLU A 63 9.78 -9.24 13.68
CA GLU A 63 8.42 -9.37 14.24
C GLU A 63 7.64 -8.06 14.09
N PHE A 64 8.26 -6.93 14.44
CA PHE A 64 7.66 -5.60 14.28
C PHE A 64 7.29 -5.31 12.82
N LEU A 65 8.20 -5.55 11.89
CA LEU A 65 7.95 -5.36 10.45
C LEU A 65 6.88 -6.32 9.93
N SER A 66 6.88 -7.59 10.38
CA SER A 66 5.84 -8.56 10.01
C SER A 66 4.44 -8.08 10.44
N ASN A 67 4.34 -7.51 11.64
CA ASN A 67 3.07 -6.99 12.18
C ASN A 67 2.60 -5.75 11.41
N ILE A 68 3.51 -4.85 11.01
CA ILE A 68 3.16 -3.70 10.16
C ILE A 68 2.68 -4.19 8.79
N LEU A 69 3.44 -5.09 8.17
CA LEU A 69 3.13 -5.62 6.85
C LEU A 69 1.77 -6.32 6.82
N ALA A 70 1.45 -7.13 7.82
CA ALA A 70 0.13 -7.77 7.95
C ALA A 70 -1.00 -6.72 7.94
N ARG A 71 -0.83 -5.64 8.73
CA ARG A 71 -1.82 -4.55 8.76
C ARG A 71 -1.90 -3.77 7.45
N LEU A 72 -0.80 -3.62 6.71
CA LEU A 72 -0.81 -2.96 5.40
C LEU A 72 -1.51 -3.82 4.34
N ASN A 73 -1.31 -5.14 4.38
CA ASN A 73 -1.98 -6.10 3.50
C ASN A 73 -3.50 -6.12 3.68
N ASP A 74 -3.99 -5.85 4.90
CA ASP A 74 -5.43 -5.73 5.18
C ASP A 74 -6.03 -4.42 4.64
N LEU A 75 -5.21 -3.38 4.41
CA LEU A 75 -5.66 -2.03 4.04
C LEU A 75 -5.51 -1.73 2.54
N PHE A 76 -4.48 -2.25 1.88
CA PHE A 76 -4.16 -1.95 0.48
C PHE A 76 -4.49 -3.13 -0.45
N VAL A 77 -4.87 -2.82 -1.69
CA VAL A 77 -4.92 -3.83 -2.76
C VAL A 77 -3.49 -4.12 -3.22
N THR A 78 -3.04 -5.35 -3.05
CA THR A 78 -1.62 -5.74 -3.17
C THR A 78 -1.24 -6.36 -4.50
N ASP A 79 -2.16 -6.50 -5.46
CA ASP A 79 -1.93 -7.20 -6.74
C ASP A 79 -0.66 -6.73 -7.50
N ASN A 80 -0.26 -5.46 -7.33
CA ASN A 80 0.90 -4.86 -7.99
C ASN A 80 1.92 -4.27 -7.01
N LEU A 81 1.85 -4.61 -5.71
CA LEU A 81 2.73 -4.06 -4.68
C LEU A 81 3.49 -5.20 -3.99
N SER A 82 4.81 -5.08 -3.91
CA SER A 82 5.59 -5.99 -3.06
C SER A 82 5.50 -5.57 -1.60
N ASP A 83 5.77 -6.51 -0.69
CA ASP A 83 5.91 -6.24 0.75
C ASP A 83 6.88 -5.08 1.03
N LYS A 84 7.97 -5.00 0.27
CA LYS A 84 8.96 -3.94 0.39
C LYS A 84 8.43 -2.59 -0.06
N ASP A 85 7.62 -2.54 -1.12
CA ASP A 85 7.01 -1.29 -1.58
C ASP A 85 6.10 -0.72 -0.50
N MET A 86 5.25 -1.56 0.11
CA MET A 86 4.36 -1.16 1.20
C MET A 86 5.12 -0.68 2.44
N ILE A 87 6.15 -1.43 2.86
CA ILE A 87 6.96 -1.06 4.02
C ILE A 87 7.71 0.26 3.76
N ASN A 88 8.36 0.40 2.60
CA ASN A 88 9.08 1.61 2.25
C ASN A 88 8.16 2.82 2.15
N TYR A 89 6.96 2.65 1.58
CA TYR A 89 5.96 3.70 1.51
C TYR A 89 5.50 4.15 2.90
N ALA A 90 5.20 3.20 3.80
CA ALA A 90 4.81 3.52 5.17
C ALA A 90 5.91 4.28 5.93
N PHE A 91 7.19 3.92 5.73
CA PHE A 91 8.31 4.67 6.30
C PHE A 91 8.45 6.07 5.71
N ALA A 92 8.31 6.22 4.39
CA ALA A 92 8.38 7.53 3.74
C ALA A 92 7.31 8.51 4.29
N VAL A 93 6.07 8.05 4.41
CA VAL A 93 4.97 8.86 4.97
C VAL A 93 5.21 9.15 6.45
N ARG A 94 5.60 8.14 7.23
CA ARG A 94 5.90 8.30 8.67
C ARG A 94 7.01 9.33 8.90
N ASP A 95 8.10 9.22 8.15
CA ASP A 95 9.26 10.08 8.33
C ASP A 95 8.94 11.52 7.89
N LYS A 96 8.17 11.69 6.79
CA LYS A 96 7.64 12.99 6.39
C LYS A 96 6.73 13.61 7.46
N LEU A 97 5.81 12.83 8.03
CA LEU A 97 4.95 13.28 9.15
C LEU A 97 5.78 13.71 10.37
N SER A 98 6.89 13.04 10.62
CA SER A 98 7.75 13.31 11.78
C SER A 98 8.45 14.67 11.73
N GLU A 99 8.51 15.30 10.54
CA GLU A 99 8.97 16.68 10.36
C GLU A 99 7.99 17.70 10.98
N ASN A 100 6.73 17.32 11.22
CA ASN A 100 5.74 18.19 11.86
C ASN A 100 5.84 18.15 13.40
N HIS A 101 6.60 19.10 13.96
CA HIS A 101 6.84 19.21 15.41
C HIS A 101 5.57 19.31 16.26
N ALA A 102 4.52 20.00 15.78
CA ALA A 102 3.28 20.15 16.53
C ALA A 102 2.57 18.81 16.70
N VAL A 103 2.46 18.04 15.62
CA VAL A 103 1.86 16.71 15.62
C VAL A 103 2.70 15.73 16.41
N MET A 104 4.02 15.80 16.32
CA MET A 104 4.89 14.95 17.15
C MET A 104 4.74 15.25 18.64
N THR A 105 4.55 16.52 19.01
CA THR A 105 4.23 16.91 20.38
C THR A 105 2.86 16.37 20.79
N GLN A 106 1.87 16.40 19.90
CA GLN A 106 0.55 15.83 20.14
C GLN A 106 0.63 14.31 20.39
N ILE A 107 1.34 13.56 19.55
CA ILE A 107 1.53 12.11 19.67
C ILE A 107 2.22 11.75 21.00
N ALA A 108 3.23 12.54 21.40
CA ALA A 108 4.00 12.25 22.61
C ALA A 108 3.19 12.45 23.90
N ASN A 109 2.22 13.37 23.89
CA ASN A 109 1.52 13.81 25.11
C ASN A 109 0.07 13.34 25.22
N ASN A 110 -0.47 12.67 24.20
CA ASN A 110 -1.88 12.28 24.17
C ASN A 110 -2.07 10.79 23.90
N THR A 111 -3.22 10.25 24.30
CA THR A 111 -3.67 8.93 23.83
C THR A 111 -3.91 8.95 22.32
N ARG A 112 -3.98 7.78 21.68
CA ARG A 112 -4.26 7.67 20.25
C ARG A 112 -5.60 8.32 19.91
N GLU A 113 -6.62 8.06 20.71
CA GLU A 113 -7.98 8.55 20.50
C GLU A 113 -8.02 10.09 20.55
N GLN A 114 -7.28 10.69 21.49
CA GLN A 114 -7.14 12.14 21.58
C GLN A 114 -6.31 12.73 20.42
N ALA A 115 -5.24 12.05 20.01
CA ALA A 115 -4.43 12.50 18.87
C ALA A 115 -5.27 12.56 17.59
N MET A 116 -6.14 11.56 17.38
CA MET A 116 -7.05 11.48 16.24
C MET A 116 -8.16 12.54 16.23
N LEU A 117 -8.38 13.26 17.33
CA LEU A 117 -9.34 14.37 17.41
C LEU A 117 -8.69 15.75 17.18
N GLY A 118 -7.35 15.83 17.16
CA GLY A 118 -6.64 17.09 16.89
C GLY A 118 -6.03 17.11 15.49
N ASP A 119 -4.76 17.50 15.38
CA ASP A 119 -4.14 17.80 14.08
C ASP A 119 -3.62 16.58 13.33
N PHE A 120 -3.45 15.44 14.01
CA PHE A 120 -2.91 14.21 13.40
C PHE A 120 -3.60 13.80 12.09
N PRO A 121 -4.95 13.75 11.97
CA PRO A 121 -5.61 13.30 10.74
C PRO A 121 -5.28 14.17 9.53
N LYS A 122 -5.23 15.50 9.72
CA LYS A 122 -4.83 16.41 8.64
C LYS A 122 -3.35 16.22 8.29
N ALA A 123 -2.51 16.13 9.31
CA ALA A 123 -1.07 16.05 9.09
C ALA A 123 -0.65 14.76 8.39
N ILE A 124 -1.33 13.63 8.63
CA ILE A 124 -1.04 12.40 7.89
C ILE A 124 -1.45 12.52 6.41
N ASP A 125 -2.57 13.20 6.10
CA ASP A 125 -2.97 13.47 4.72
C ASP A 125 -1.93 14.36 4.01
N ASP A 126 -1.50 15.44 4.67
CA ASP A 126 -0.45 16.34 4.16
C ASP A 126 0.87 15.57 3.95
N ALA A 127 1.27 14.73 4.91
CA ALA A 127 2.48 13.92 4.80
C ALA A 127 2.44 12.89 3.66
N VAL A 128 1.27 12.32 3.36
CA VAL A 128 1.08 11.45 2.19
C VAL A 128 1.36 12.23 0.91
N MET A 129 0.78 13.42 0.75
CA MET A 129 0.99 14.26 -0.43
C MET A 129 2.46 14.71 -0.55
N ASP A 130 3.02 15.27 0.52
CA ASP A 130 4.39 15.79 0.53
C ASP A 130 5.44 14.69 0.30
N SER A 131 5.19 13.47 0.79
CA SER A 131 6.09 12.33 0.56
C SER A 131 6.09 11.90 -0.91
N ASN A 132 4.96 12.00 -1.59
CA ASN A 132 4.86 11.72 -3.02
C ASN A 132 5.52 12.84 -3.84
N ASP A 133 5.27 14.10 -3.50
CA ASP A 133 5.87 15.25 -4.20
C ASP A 133 7.40 15.21 -4.13
N ALA A 134 7.96 14.87 -2.95
CA ALA A 134 9.40 14.66 -2.81
C ALA A 134 9.93 13.53 -3.70
N HIS A 135 9.21 12.40 -3.81
CA HIS A 135 9.59 11.31 -4.70
C HIS A 135 9.53 11.71 -6.18
N GLN A 136 8.49 12.44 -6.60
CA GLN A 136 8.37 12.94 -7.97
C GLN A 136 9.50 13.91 -8.30
N GLU A 137 9.84 14.82 -7.40
CA GLU A 137 10.96 15.76 -7.57
C GLU A 137 12.29 15.01 -7.72
N MET A 138 12.59 14.04 -6.85
CA MET A 138 13.80 13.22 -6.96
C MET A 138 13.85 12.44 -8.28
N MET A 139 12.73 11.86 -8.71
CA MET A 139 12.63 11.15 -9.99
C MET A 139 12.91 12.09 -11.16
N MET A 140 12.33 13.29 -11.17
CA MET A 140 12.55 14.28 -12.22
C MET A 140 14.01 14.74 -12.29
N GLN A 141 14.66 14.99 -11.14
CA GLN A 141 16.08 15.33 -11.08
C GLN A 141 16.96 14.17 -11.59
N TYR A 142 16.64 12.93 -11.22
CA TYR A 142 17.33 11.74 -11.71
C TYR A 142 17.23 11.60 -13.24
N LEU A 143 16.02 11.74 -13.80
CA LEU A 143 15.79 11.58 -15.24
C LEU A 143 16.39 12.71 -16.08
N SER A 144 16.50 13.92 -15.51
CA SER A 144 16.98 15.11 -16.23
C SER A 144 18.48 15.35 -16.13
N ASN A 145 19.19 14.74 -15.17
CA ASN A 145 20.61 14.97 -14.94
C ASN A 145 21.43 13.66 -15.00
N PRO A 146 22.14 13.40 -16.11
CA PRO A 146 22.93 12.18 -16.28
C PRO A 146 24.05 12.00 -15.24
N GLU A 147 24.64 13.08 -14.74
CA GLU A 147 25.70 13.00 -13.72
C GLU A 147 25.12 12.62 -12.35
N LEU A 148 23.95 13.17 -12.00
CA LEU A 148 23.21 12.74 -10.81
C LEU A 148 22.82 11.27 -10.92
N ALA A 149 22.29 10.83 -12.08
CA ALA A 149 21.90 9.44 -12.29
C ALA A 149 23.06 8.46 -12.10
N LYS A 150 24.25 8.77 -12.63
CA LYS A 150 25.46 7.97 -12.41
C LYS A 150 25.85 7.92 -10.93
N GLY A 151 25.80 9.06 -10.23
CA GLY A 151 26.10 9.15 -8.81
C GLY A 151 25.14 8.31 -7.97
N PHE A 152 23.83 8.44 -8.22
CA PHE A 152 22.80 7.68 -7.52
C PHE A 152 22.91 6.17 -7.78
N ALA A 153 23.17 5.76 -9.02
CA ALA A 153 23.40 4.35 -9.35
C ALA A 153 24.57 3.74 -8.56
N ARG A 154 25.63 4.50 -8.34
CA ARG A 154 26.77 4.07 -7.51
C ARG A 154 26.39 3.89 -6.04
N VAL A 155 25.64 4.83 -5.47
CA VAL A 155 25.13 4.71 -4.09
C VAL A 155 24.30 3.44 -3.92
N VAL A 156 23.35 3.18 -4.83
CA VAL A 156 22.52 1.97 -4.78
C VAL A 156 23.35 0.69 -4.94
N PHE A 157 24.36 0.70 -5.81
CA PHE A 157 25.28 -0.44 -5.96
C PHE A 157 26.04 -0.73 -4.66
N ASP A 158 26.58 0.29 -4.02
CA ASP A 158 27.35 0.16 -2.77
C ASP A 158 26.45 -0.38 -1.63
N MET A 159 25.21 0.11 -1.53
CA MET A 159 24.21 -0.39 -0.58
C MET A 159 23.91 -1.89 -0.78
N LEU A 160 23.78 -2.35 -2.03
CA LEU A 160 23.52 -3.76 -2.34
C LEU A 160 24.72 -4.68 -2.08
N LYS A 161 25.94 -4.13 -2.17
CA LYS A 161 27.18 -4.85 -1.87
C LYS A 161 27.45 -4.97 -0.37
N GLY A 162 26.75 -4.20 0.47
CA GLY A 162 27.02 -4.14 1.91
C GLY A 162 28.33 -3.44 2.25
N ALA A 163 28.71 -2.44 1.44
CA ALA A 163 29.88 -1.61 1.67
C ALA A 163 29.61 -0.51 2.72
#